data_AF-A0A1P8WB07-F1
#
_entry.id   AF-A0A1P8WB07-F1
#
_cell.length_a   1.000
_cell.length_b   1.000
_cell.length_c   1.000
_cell.angle_alpha   90.00
_cell.angle_beta   90.00
_cell.angle_gamma   90.00
#
_symmetry.space_group_name_H-M   'P 1'
#
loop_
_entity.id
_entity.type
_entity.pdbx_description
1 polymer ?
#
loop_
_entity_poly.entity_id
_entity_poly.type
_entity_poly.pdbx_seq_one_letter_code
_entity_poly.pdbx_strand_id
1 'polypeptide(L)'
;MASQEPALFVTDSTTRKRDLAKEDCRTLKQCFCVGALMVLIYSLVNCRWTATLVTVNSGTCSLHLSRAPIWDPPAAPAYADFANSFPFLQDKPAPPHPATVHLEIASSFVHFALWLWPICCVVAIIYSTLSGHSPDLLLDVVWWTAICMTASAALCVLLWIAFGGWGPPDPAFFALLGIIIGPCIAFLRQGWSGRAAELLAEKRQVPK
;
A
#
# COMPACT_ATOMS: atom_id res chain seq x y z
N MET A 1 19.60 58.70 31.23
CA MET A 1 20.40 57.64 30.57
C MET A 1 19.64 56.34 30.73
N ALA A 2 18.90 55.94 29.70
CA ALA A 2 18.13 54.70 29.70
C ALA A 2 19.02 53.59 29.14
N SER A 3 19.28 52.55 29.92
CA SER A 3 20.02 51.37 29.48
C SER A 3 19.18 50.60 28.47
N GLN A 4 19.65 50.56 27.24
CA GLN A 4 19.07 49.78 26.15
C GLN A 4 19.56 48.33 26.32
N GLU A 5 18.74 47.45 26.90
CA GLU A 5 19.06 46.03 26.99
C GLU A 5 18.99 45.37 25.60
N PRO A 6 20.00 44.55 25.21
CA PRO A 6 20.06 43.95 23.89
C PRO A 6 19.11 42.75 23.78
N ALA A 7 17.94 42.97 23.18
CA ALA A 7 16.91 41.95 22.91
C ALA A 7 17.26 40.99 21.74
N LEU A 8 18.53 40.60 21.54
CA LEU A 8 18.98 40.03 20.25
C LEU A 8 19.33 38.53 20.22
N PHE A 9 19.18 37.75 21.31
CA PHE A 9 19.77 36.39 21.35
C PHE A 9 18.82 35.20 21.57
N VAL A 10 17.51 35.40 21.75
CA VAL A 10 16.57 34.29 22.05
C VAL A 10 15.92 33.68 20.79
N THR A 11 16.01 34.35 19.63
CA THR A 11 15.34 33.90 18.40
C THR A 11 16.02 32.72 17.69
N ASP A 12 17.32 32.50 17.87
CA ASP A 12 18.11 31.61 17.01
C ASP A 12 17.91 30.10 17.27
N SER A 13 17.62 29.72 18.53
CA SER A 13 17.46 28.29 18.88
C SER A 13 16.13 27.69 18.40
N THR A 14 15.08 28.51 18.26
CA THR A 14 13.75 28.05 17.88
C THR A 14 13.59 27.95 16.36
N THR A 15 14.19 28.87 15.61
CA THR A 15 14.26 28.81 14.14
C THR A 15 15.04 27.59 13.69
N ARG A 16 16.23 27.35 14.25
CA ARG A 16 17.08 26.20 13.90
C ARG A 16 16.37 24.86 14.11
N LYS A 17 15.61 24.69 15.21
CA LYS A 17 14.83 23.47 15.47
C LYS A 17 13.73 23.24 14.43
N ARG A 18 13.06 24.31 13.97
CA ARG A 18 12.01 24.19 12.94
C ARG A 18 12.59 23.83 11.58
N ASP A 19 13.75 24.38 11.24
CA ASP A 19 14.38 24.11 9.94
C ASP A 19 14.91 22.68 9.87
N LEU A 20 15.51 22.17 10.96
CA LEU A 20 15.88 20.76 11.09
C LEU A 20 14.66 19.83 10.92
N ALA A 21 13.55 20.11 11.60
CA ALA A 21 12.34 19.29 11.49
C ALA A 21 11.77 19.26 10.06
N LYS A 22 11.88 20.35 9.30
CA LYS A 22 11.46 20.39 7.89
C LYS A 22 12.37 19.56 6.99
N GLU A 23 13.67 19.58 7.25
CA GLU A 23 14.66 18.79 6.50
C GLU A 23 14.48 17.29 6.75
N ASP A 24 14.26 16.89 8.01
CA ASP A 24 13.96 15.51 8.39
C ASP A 24 12.67 15.01 7.71
N CYS A 25 11.62 15.83 7.74
CA CYS A 25 10.35 15.53 7.07
C CYS A 25 10.51 15.36 5.55
N ARG A 26 11.27 16.25 4.89
CA ARG A 26 11.54 16.14 3.45
C ARG A 26 12.29 14.86 3.11
N THR A 27 13.32 14.53 3.90
CA THR A 27 14.13 13.32 3.72
C THR A 27 13.27 12.08 3.87
N LEU A 28 12.42 12.03 4.91
CA LEU A 28 11.54 10.89 5.16
C LEU A 28 10.56 10.66 4.00
N LYS A 29 9.98 11.72 3.43
CA LYS A 29 9.12 11.61 2.24
C LYS A 29 9.87 11.08 1.03
N GLN A 30 11.09 11.57 0.79
CA GLN A 30 11.90 11.10 -0.34
C GLN A 30 12.22 9.62 -0.18
N CYS A 31 12.63 9.18 1.02
CA CYS A 31 12.85 7.78 1.33
C CYS A 31 11.57 6.94 1.10
N PHE A 32 10.41 7.41 1.56
CA PHE A 32 9.13 6.74 1.31
C PHE A 32 8.82 6.63 -0.19
N CYS A 33 8.89 7.73 -0.94
CA CYS A 33 8.59 7.75 -2.38
C CYS A 33 9.53 6.82 -3.16
N VAL A 34 10.82 6.85 -2.85
CA VAL A 34 11.81 5.95 -3.48
C VAL A 34 11.50 4.49 -3.12
N GLY A 35 11.24 4.19 -1.86
CA GLY A 35 10.89 2.84 -1.42
C GLY A 35 9.61 2.32 -2.08
N ALA A 36 8.55 3.14 -2.12
CA ALA A 36 7.28 2.80 -2.77
C ALA A 36 7.45 2.59 -4.28
N LEU A 37 8.25 3.42 -4.94
CA LEU A 37 8.57 3.26 -6.36
C LEU A 37 9.35 1.97 -6.62
N MET A 38 10.33 1.65 -5.78
CA MET A 38 11.10 0.39 -5.89
C MET A 38 10.20 -0.83 -5.72
N VAL A 39 9.27 -0.81 -4.76
CA VAL A 39 8.27 -1.87 -4.58
C VAL A 39 7.34 -1.97 -5.79
N LEU A 40 6.88 -0.84 -6.32
CA LEU A 40 6.04 -0.83 -7.52
C LEU A 40 6.77 -1.46 -8.72
N ILE A 41 8.00 -1.02 -9.00
CA ILE A 41 8.81 -1.58 -10.09
C ILE A 41 9.02 -3.08 -9.87
N TYR A 42 9.39 -3.49 -8.65
CA TYR A 42 9.58 -4.89 -8.31
C TYR A 42 8.32 -5.72 -8.58
N SER A 43 7.14 -5.23 -8.18
CA SER A 43 5.85 -5.89 -8.43
C SER A 43 5.51 -5.97 -9.92
N LEU A 44 5.80 -4.92 -10.70
CA LEU A 44 5.57 -4.90 -12.15
C LEU A 44 6.53 -5.84 -12.90
N VAL A 45 7.75 -6.02 -12.41
CA VAL A 45 8.75 -6.94 -12.99
C VAL A 45 8.48 -8.40 -12.60
N ASN A 46 7.90 -8.65 -11.42
CA ASN A 46 7.68 -9.99 -10.87
C ASN A 46 6.19 -10.38 -10.84
N CYS A 47 5.47 -10.06 -11.91
CA CYS A 47 4.05 -10.37 -12.04
C CYS A 47 3.82 -11.89 -12.16
N ARG A 48 2.71 -12.37 -11.58
CA ARG A 48 2.26 -13.76 -11.70
C ARG A 48 1.29 -13.90 -12.86
N TRP A 49 1.55 -14.89 -13.71
CA TRP A 49 0.74 -15.18 -14.88
C TRP A 49 0.10 -16.56 -14.75
N THR A 50 -1.09 -16.70 -15.29
CA THR A 50 -1.83 -17.95 -15.30
C THR A 50 -2.29 -18.24 -16.72
N ALA A 51 -2.08 -19.45 -17.19
CA ALA A 51 -2.61 -19.93 -18.46
C ALA A 51 -3.88 -20.73 -18.21
N THR A 52 -4.92 -20.45 -18.97
CA THR A 52 -6.22 -21.13 -18.89
C THR A 52 -6.48 -21.91 -20.16
N LEU A 53 -6.87 -23.17 -20.00
CA LEU A 53 -7.32 -24.04 -21.08
C LEU A 53 -8.78 -24.41 -20.85
N VAL A 54 -9.64 -24.10 -21.83
CA VAL A 54 -11.03 -24.56 -21.84
C VAL A 54 -11.08 -25.93 -22.51
N THR A 55 -11.49 -26.93 -21.77
CA THR A 55 -11.57 -28.32 -22.25
C THR A 55 -12.84 -28.56 -23.05
N VAL A 56 -12.86 -29.64 -23.84
CA VAL A 56 -14.01 -30.03 -24.69
C VAL A 56 -15.29 -30.26 -23.87
N ASN A 57 -15.16 -30.67 -22.60
CA ASN A 57 -16.29 -30.88 -21.69
C ASN A 57 -16.59 -29.65 -20.82
N SER A 58 -16.31 -28.44 -21.32
CA SER A 58 -16.50 -27.14 -20.64
C SER A 58 -15.84 -26.99 -19.26
N GLY A 59 -14.95 -27.91 -18.87
CA GLY A 59 -14.08 -27.75 -17.70
C GLY A 59 -12.94 -26.78 -18.00
N THR A 60 -12.49 -26.07 -16.98
CA THR A 60 -11.42 -25.07 -17.09
C THR A 60 -10.19 -25.56 -16.33
N CYS A 61 -9.04 -25.62 -17.00
CA CYS A 61 -7.77 -25.96 -16.37
C CYS A 61 -6.90 -24.71 -16.31
N SER A 62 -6.35 -24.41 -15.13
CA SER A 62 -5.51 -23.23 -14.92
C SER A 62 -4.12 -23.66 -14.48
N LEU A 63 -3.10 -23.27 -15.25
CA LEU A 63 -1.70 -23.53 -14.97
C LEU A 63 -1.01 -22.22 -14.56
N HIS A 64 -0.36 -22.20 -13.40
CA HIS A 64 0.47 -21.07 -13.03
C HIS A 64 1.77 -21.07 -13.84
N LEU A 65 2.07 -19.96 -14.49
CA LEU A 65 3.27 -19.77 -15.29
C LEU A 65 4.41 -19.17 -14.43
N SER A 66 5.62 -19.15 -15.01
CA SER A 66 6.75 -18.45 -14.42
C SER A 66 6.44 -16.95 -14.26
N ARG A 67 7.05 -16.34 -13.24
CA ARG A 67 6.97 -14.88 -13.07
C ARG A 67 7.66 -14.20 -14.24
N ALA A 68 7.03 -13.14 -14.75
CA ALA A 68 7.51 -12.36 -15.87
C ALA A 68 6.98 -10.92 -15.73
N PRO A 69 7.63 -9.91 -16.31
CA PRO A 69 7.19 -8.54 -16.19
C PRO A 69 5.86 -8.30 -16.92
N ILE A 70 5.12 -7.27 -16.51
CA ILE A 70 3.80 -6.96 -17.10
C ILE A 70 3.85 -6.67 -18.61
N TRP A 71 4.97 -6.16 -19.11
CA TRP A 71 5.17 -5.78 -20.52
C TRP A 71 5.75 -6.91 -21.40
N ASP A 72 6.18 -8.02 -20.82
CA ASP A 72 6.70 -9.18 -21.56
C ASP A 72 6.01 -10.45 -21.04
N PRO A 73 4.74 -10.68 -21.44
CA PRO A 73 3.97 -11.83 -20.98
C PRO A 73 4.63 -13.14 -21.44
N PRO A 74 4.59 -14.20 -20.60
CA PRO A 74 5.12 -15.50 -20.98
C PRO A 74 4.31 -16.09 -22.14
N ALA A 75 4.99 -16.86 -22.99
CA ALA A 75 4.34 -17.56 -24.08
C ALA A 75 3.25 -18.52 -23.57
N ALA A 76 2.18 -18.68 -24.36
CA ALA A 76 1.13 -19.63 -24.03
C ALA A 76 1.68 -21.06 -24.03
N PRO A 77 1.51 -21.83 -22.94
CA PRO A 77 1.98 -23.21 -22.87
C PRO A 77 1.24 -24.09 -23.88
N ALA A 78 1.92 -25.14 -24.35
CA ALA A 78 1.34 -26.10 -25.27
C ALA A 78 0.33 -27.01 -24.55
N TYR A 79 -0.54 -27.68 -25.31
CA TYR A 79 -1.47 -28.66 -24.74
C TYR A 79 -0.76 -29.76 -23.93
N ALA A 80 0.43 -30.18 -24.38
CA ALA A 80 1.25 -31.17 -23.70
C ALA A 80 1.62 -30.75 -22.26
N ASP A 81 1.88 -29.46 -22.02
CA ASP A 81 2.21 -28.93 -20.68
C ASP A 81 1.00 -29.03 -19.73
N PHE A 82 -0.21 -28.81 -20.26
CA PHE A 82 -1.45 -29.03 -19.51
C PHE A 82 -1.67 -30.53 -19.26
N ALA A 83 -1.47 -31.41 -20.25
CA ALA A 83 -1.64 -32.85 -20.09
C ALA A 83 -0.66 -33.46 -19.07
N ASN A 84 0.54 -32.90 -18.96
CA ASN A 84 1.51 -33.28 -17.93
C ASN A 84 1.06 -32.87 -16.52
N SER A 85 0.41 -31.70 -16.39
CA SER A 85 -0.03 -31.16 -15.09
C SER A 85 -1.41 -31.70 -14.65
N PHE A 86 -2.25 -32.10 -15.61
CA PHE A 86 -3.62 -32.57 -15.40
C PHE A 86 -3.78 -33.96 -16.03
N PRO A 87 -3.60 -35.04 -15.26
CA PRO A 87 -3.58 -36.41 -15.80
C PRO A 87 -4.82 -36.81 -16.60
N PHE A 88 -5.99 -36.26 -16.28
CA PHE A 88 -7.24 -36.54 -16.99
C PHE A 88 -7.29 -35.99 -18.43
N LEU A 89 -6.30 -35.19 -18.84
CA LEU A 89 -6.17 -34.66 -20.20
C LEU A 89 -5.30 -35.54 -21.11
N GLN A 90 -4.51 -36.48 -20.57
CA GLN A 90 -3.52 -37.23 -21.37
C GLN A 90 -4.13 -38.01 -22.54
N ASP A 91 -5.32 -38.57 -22.35
CA ASP A 91 -6.03 -39.36 -23.37
C ASP A 91 -7.09 -38.55 -24.14
N LYS A 92 -7.18 -37.23 -23.90
CA LYS A 92 -8.19 -36.39 -24.53
C LYS A 92 -7.62 -35.69 -25.76
N PRO A 93 -8.45 -35.47 -26.81
CA PRO A 93 -8.02 -34.66 -27.94
C PRO A 93 -7.76 -33.21 -27.48
N ALA A 94 -6.76 -32.59 -28.10
CA ALA A 94 -6.49 -31.17 -27.88
C ALA A 94 -7.72 -30.34 -28.28
N PRO A 95 -8.13 -29.37 -27.45
CA PRO A 95 -9.23 -28.48 -27.79
C PRO A 95 -8.86 -27.60 -28.99
N PRO A 96 -9.86 -27.14 -29.77
CA PRO A 96 -9.63 -26.34 -30.98
C PRO A 96 -9.11 -24.93 -30.68
N HIS A 97 -9.25 -24.47 -29.43
CA HIS A 97 -8.81 -23.15 -29.01
C HIS A 97 -7.48 -23.22 -28.23
N PRO A 98 -6.54 -22.32 -28.52
CA PRO A 98 -5.29 -22.24 -27.77
C PRO A 98 -5.55 -21.81 -26.33
N ALA A 99 -4.61 -22.13 -25.44
CA ALA A 99 -4.64 -21.64 -24.08
C ALA A 99 -4.55 -20.10 -24.05
N THR A 100 -5.28 -19.49 -23.13
CA THR A 100 -5.26 -18.03 -22.92
C THR A 100 -4.39 -17.70 -21.72
N VAL A 101 -3.50 -16.71 -21.87
CA VAL A 101 -2.63 -16.25 -20.79
C VAL A 101 -3.23 -14.98 -20.19
N HIS A 102 -3.34 -14.93 -18.86
CA HIS A 102 -3.85 -13.77 -18.14
C HIS A 102 -2.98 -13.44 -16.92
N LEU A 103 -2.97 -12.17 -16.55
CA LEU A 103 -2.28 -11.67 -15.37
C LEU A 103 -3.11 -11.94 -14.12
N GLU A 104 -2.49 -12.50 -13.07
CA GLU A 104 -3.13 -12.71 -11.78
C GLU A 104 -3.05 -11.42 -10.95
N ILE A 105 -3.92 -10.46 -11.27
CA ILE A 105 -3.91 -9.09 -10.70
C ILE A 105 -4.05 -9.11 -9.18
N ALA A 106 -5.00 -9.90 -8.64
CA ALA A 106 -5.23 -9.97 -7.20
C ALA A 106 -3.99 -10.44 -6.44
N SER A 107 -3.34 -11.50 -6.93
CA SER A 107 -2.10 -12.04 -6.37
C SER A 107 -0.95 -11.03 -6.45
N SER A 108 -0.81 -10.36 -7.59
CA SER A 108 0.21 -9.32 -7.81
C SER A 108 0.00 -8.11 -6.89
N PHE A 109 -1.26 -7.71 -6.68
CA PHE A 109 -1.64 -6.65 -5.75
C PHE A 109 -1.36 -7.02 -4.29
N VAL A 110 -1.68 -8.24 -3.87
CA VAL A 110 -1.36 -8.72 -2.51
C VAL A 110 0.15 -8.69 -2.27
N HIS A 111 0.96 -9.12 -3.25
CA HIS A 111 2.41 -9.02 -3.13
C HIS A 111 2.87 -7.57 -3.01
N PHE A 112 2.35 -6.66 -3.85
CA PHE A 112 2.65 -5.23 -3.76
C PHE A 112 2.31 -4.67 -2.37
N ALA A 113 1.10 -4.92 -1.87
CA ALA A 113 0.66 -4.48 -0.56
C ALA A 113 1.54 -5.05 0.56
N LEU A 114 1.92 -6.33 0.48
CA LEU A 114 2.76 -6.99 1.47
C LEU A 114 4.16 -6.37 1.54
N TRP A 115 4.74 -5.96 0.41
CA TRP A 115 6.05 -5.30 0.37
C TRP A 115 5.99 -3.82 0.73
N LEU A 116 4.89 -3.14 0.40
CA LEU A 116 4.68 -1.74 0.75
C LEU A 116 4.42 -1.56 2.26
N TRP A 117 3.70 -2.50 2.88
CA TRP A 117 3.33 -2.46 4.29
C TRP A 117 4.50 -2.20 5.27
N PRO A 118 5.62 -2.96 5.26
CA PRO A 118 6.73 -2.71 6.16
C PRO A 118 7.38 -1.34 5.93
N ILE A 119 7.43 -0.85 4.69
CA ILE A 119 7.93 0.50 4.39
C ILE A 119 7.03 1.55 5.04
N CYS A 120 5.71 1.41 4.90
CA CYS A 120 4.75 2.27 5.57
C CYS A 120 4.91 2.23 7.09
N CYS A 121 5.07 1.05 7.69
CA CYS A 121 5.27 0.90 9.13
C CYS A 121 6.56 1.58 9.62
N VAL A 122 7.69 1.39 8.93
CA VAL A 122 8.97 2.01 9.32
C VAL A 122 8.88 3.54 9.22
N VAL A 123 8.34 4.05 8.11
CA VAL A 123 8.16 5.49 7.90
C VAL A 123 7.20 6.07 8.94
N ALA A 124 6.10 5.38 9.23
CA ALA A 124 5.16 5.74 10.26
C ALA A 124 5.84 5.85 11.63
N ILE A 125 6.56 4.81 12.06
CA ILE A 125 7.28 4.79 13.34
C ILE A 125 8.26 5.97 13.43
N ILE A 126 9.10 6.16 12.40
CA ILE A 126 10.05 7.29 12.37
C ILE A 126 9.30 8.61 12.47
N TYR A 127 8.24 8.80 11.67
CA TYR A 127 7.41 9.99 11.71
C TYR A 127 6.86 10.27 13.11
N SER A 128 6.40 9.25 13.85
CA SER A 128 5.89 9.43 15.22
C SER A 128 6.94 9.89 16.23
N THR A 129 8.22 9.60 15.98
CA THR A 129 9.33 10.00 16.88
C THR A 129 9.85 11.41 16.64
N LEU A 130 9.56 12.01 15.48
CA LEU A 130 10.02 13.36 15.14
C LEU A 130 9.28 14.41 15.99
N SER A 131 9.93 14.97 17.00
CA SER A 131 9.30 15.98 17.87
C SER A 131 9.09 17.31 17.15
N GLY A 132 7.86 17.86 17.22
CA GLY A 132 7.53 19.18 16.65
C GLY A 132 6.80 19.14 15.31
N HIS A 133 5.99 18.10 15.07
CA HIS A 133 5.19 17.87 13.87
C HIS A 133 4.56 19.15 13.30
N SER A 134 5.11 19.62 12.18
CA SER A 134 4.28 20.31 11.20
C SER A 134 3.40 19.25 10.53
N PRO A 135 2.06 19.38 10.58
CA PRO A 135 1.17 18.39 9.98
C PRO A 135 1.50 18.23 8.50
N ASP A 136 1.86 17.02 8.10
CA ASP A 136 2.16 16.70 6.73
C ASP A 136 1.19 15.66 6.19
N LEU A 137 0.45 16.03 5.13
CA LEU A 137 -0.58 15.16 4.57
C LEU A 137 -0.04 13.82 4.07
N LEU A 138 1.12 13.80 3.43
CA LEU A 138 1.64 12.55 2.89
C LEU A 138 2.02 11.61 4.03
N LEU A 139 2.74 12.11 5.03
CA LEU A 139 3.17 11.28 6.17
C LEU A 139 1.99 10.86 7.06
N ASP A 140 0.96 11.70 7.21
CA ASP A 140 -0.29 11.33 7.87
C ASP A 140 -1.02 10.22 7.10
N VAL A 141 -1.10 10.30 5.77
CA VAL A 141 -1.67 9.25 4.92
C VAL A 141 -0.90 7.95 5.09
N VAL A 142 0.44 7.99 5.07
CA VAL A 142 1.29 6.80 5.26
C VAL A 142 1.06 6.19 6.64
N TRP A 143 1.00 7.01 7.68
CA TRP A 143 0.73 6.58 9.06
C TRP A 143 -0.61 5.85 9.17
N TRP A 144 -1.70 6.46 8.69
CA TRP A 144 -3.03 5.85 8.74
C TRP A 144 -3.13 4.60 7.85
N THR A 145 -2.48 4.61 6.69
CA THR A 145 -2.42 3.44 5.80
C THR A 145 -1.71 2.28 6.51
N ALA A 146 -0.59 2.53 7.19
CA ALA A 146 0.12 1.50 7.96
C ALA A 146 -0.78 0.88 9.05
N ILE A 147 -1.51 1.72 9.81
CA ILE A 147 -2.45 1.26 10.83
C ILE A 147 -3.58 0.43 10.22
N CYS A 148 -4.23 0.93 9.17
CA CYS A 148 -5.35 0.26 8.54
C CYS A 148 -4.92 -1.06 7.89
N MET A 149 -3.77 -1.12 7.22
CA MET A 149 -3.23 -2.37 6.68
C MET A 149 -2.92 -3.38 7.78
N THR A 150 -2.33 -2.95 8.90
CA THR A 150 -2.04 -3.81 10.04
C THR A 150 -3.32 -4.35 10.69
N ALA A 151 -4.32 -3.49 10.87
CA ALA A 151 -5.63 -3.87 11.41
C ALA A 151 -6.37 -4.83 10.47
N SER A 152 -6.34 -4.57 9.16
CA SER A 152 -6.90 -5.48 8.14
C SER A 152 -6.21 -6.84 8.14
N ALA A 153 -4.88 -6.88 8.24
CA ALA A 153 -4.13 -8.14 8.32
C ALA A 153 -4.47 -8.92 9.59
N ALA A 154 -4.53 -8.24 10.74
CA ALA A 154 -4.95 -8.86 12.01
C ALA A 154 -6.38 -9.40 11.94
N LEU A 155 -7.31 -8.63 11.36
CA LEU A 155 -8.70 -9.05 11.18
C LEU A 155 -8.82 -10.27 10.26
N CYS A 156 -8.07 -10.30 9.16
CA CYS A 156 -8.00 -11.44 8.25
C CYS A 156 -7.53 -12.71 8.98
N VAL A 157 -6.48 -12.61 9.81
CA VAL A 157 -5.99 -13.73 10.63
C VAL A 157 -7.02 -14.16 11.68
N LEU A 158 -7.66 -13.23 12.37
CA LEU A 158 -8.69 -13.54 13.37
C LEU A 158 -9.89 -14.27 12.75
N LEU A 159 -10.36 -13.82 11.58
CA LEU A 159 -11.43 -14.47 10.84
C LEU A 159 -11.01 -15.86 10.38
N TRP A 160 -9.78 -16.02 9.86
CA TRP A 160 -9.26 -17.33 9.46
C TRP A 160 -9.26 -18.33 10.64
N ILE A 161 -8.83 -17.88 11.83
CA ILE A 161 -8.88 -18.69 13.06
C ILE A 161 -10.33 -19.01 13.45
N ALA A 162 -11.23 -18.02 13.41
CA ALA A 162 -12.62 -18.17 13.82
C ALA A 162 -13.41 -19.17 12.95
N PHE A 163 -13.15 -19.21 11.65
CA PHE A 163 -13.80 -20.13 10.71
C PHE A 163 -13.09 -21.49 10.57
N GLY A 164 -12.16 -21.81 11.49
CA GLY A 164 -11.49 -23.11 11.51
C GLY A 164 -10.61 -23.38 10.29
N GLY A 165 -10.09 -22.33 9.66
CA GLY A 165 -9.17 -22.43 8.53
C GLY A 165 -9.78 -22.85 7.19
N TRP A 166 -11.12 -22.93 7.07
CA TRP A 166 -11.82 -23.21 5.82
C TRP A 166 -11.78 -21.99 4.88
N GLY A 167 -10.59 -21.71 4.35
CA GLY A 167 -10.30 -20.60 3.46
C GLY A 167 -10.08 -19.28 4.21
N PRO A 168 -8.90 -18.63 4.10
CA PRO A 168 -8.76 -17.27 4.60
C PRO A 168 -9.73 -16.37 3.84
N PRO A 169 -10.35 -15.39 4.52
CA PRO A 169 -11.13 -14.39 3.81
C PRO A 169 -10.20 -13.64 2.84
N ASP A 170 -10.69 -13.32 1.64
CA ASP A 170 -9.87 -12.86 0.51
C ASP A 170 -8.83 -11.80 0.93
N PRO A 171 -7.52 -12.14 1.05
CA PRO A 171 -6.51 -11.22 1.55
C PRO A 171 -6.37 -9.96 0.69
N ALA A 172 -6.68 -10.07 -0.61
CA ALA A 172 -6.67 -8.92 -1.53
C ALA A 172 -7.72 -7.89 -1.13
N PHE A 173 -8.91 -8.35 -0.73
CA PHE A 173 -9.98 -7.48 -0.26
C PHE A 173 -9.59 -6.72 1.03
N PHE A 174 -9.00 -7.40 2.01
CA PHE A 174 -8.55 -6.77 3.26
C PHE A 174 -7.39 -5.78 3.04
N ALA A 175 -6.44 -6.13 2.17
CA ALA A 175 -5.37 -5.22 1.78
C ALA A 175 -5.92 -3.96 1.10
N LEU A 176 -6.88 -4.13 0.18
CA LEU A 176 -7.54 -3.02 -0.51
C LEU A 176 -8.28 -2.10 0.47
N LEU A 177 -9.05 -2.67 1.41
CA LEU A 177 -9.70 -1.90 2.48
C LEU A 177 -8.69 -1.08 3.28
N GLY A 178 -7.55 -1.68 3.65
CA GLY A 178 -6.49 -0.99 4.39
C GLY A 178 -5.93 0.22 3.63
N ILE A 179 -5.67 0.04 2.33
CA ILE A 179 -5.12 1.05 1.44
C ILE A 179 -6.11 2.18 1.14
N ILE A 180 -7.42 1.90 1.09
CA ILE A 180 -8.45 2.93 0.82
C ILE A 180 -8.83 3.69 2.09
N ILE A 181 -9.07 2.98 3.19
CA ILE A 181 -9.58 3.59 4.43
C ILE A 181 -8.53 4.50 5.06
N GLY A 182 -7.25 4.13 5.04
CA GLY A 182 -6.15 4.92 5.62
C GLY A 182 -6.10 6.36 5.10
N PRO A 183 -5.96 6.58 3.78
CA PRO A 183 -6.02 7.91 3.18
C PRO A 183 -7.32 8.65 3.50
N CYS A 184 -8.47 7.99 3.43
CA CYS A 184 -9.77 8.62 3.77
C CYS A 184 -9.77 9.18 5.19
N ILE A 185 -9.27 8.43 6.19
CA ILE A 185 -9.16 8.90 7.57
C ILE A 185 -8.21 10.11 7.66
N ALA A 186 -7.06 10.05 6.97
CA ALA A 186 -6.10 11.15 6.97
C ALA A 186 -6.71 12.44 6.40
N PHE A 187 -7.40 12.37 5.26
CA PHE A 187 -8.10 13.51 4.66
C PHE A 187 -9.22 14.07 5.54
N LEU A 188 -10.05 13.20 6.13
CA LEU A 188 -11.11 13.61 7.05
C LEU A 188 -10.54 14.34 8.27
N ARG A 189 -9.46 13.80 8.85
CA ARG A 189 -8.79 14.43 10.00
C ARG A 189 -8.25 15.81 9.66
N GLN A 190 -7.64 15.98 8.49
CA GLN A 190 -7.14 17.29 8.06
C GLN A 190 -8.26 18.29 7.83
N GLY A 191 -9.33 17.89 7.13
CA GLY A 191 -10.49 18.75 6.92
C GLY A 191 -11.15 19.21 8.23
N TRP A 192 -11.20 18.33 9.23
CA TRP A 192 -11.70 18.69 10.57
C TRP A 192 -10.78 19.66 11.30
N SER A 193 -9.46 19.48 11.21
CA SER A 193 -8.51 20.38 11.86
C SER A 193 -8.56 21.80 11.28
N GLY A 194 -8.75 21.93 9.96
CA GLY A 194 -8.92 23.23 9.29
C GLY A 194 -10.17 23.95 9.75
N ARG A 195 -11.33 23.26 9.73
CA ARG A 195 -12.60 23.84 10.19
C ARG A 195 -12.59 24.25 11.66
N ALA A 196 -11.95 23.46 12.52
CA ALA A 196 -11.82 23.79 13.93
C ALA A 196 -11.00 25.08 14.15
N ALA A 197 -9.94 25.27 13.36
CA ALA A 197 -9.13 26.49 13.42
C ALA A 197 -9.91 27.73 12.94
N GLU A 198 -10.70 27.60 11.88
CA GLU A 198 -11.58 28.68 11.37
C GLU A 198 -12.60 29.11 12.42
N LEU A 199 -13.30 28.16 13.04
CA LEU A 199 -14.30 28.45 14.08
C LEU A 199 -13.68 29.12 15.33
N LEU A 200 -12.45 28.76 15.69
CA LEU A 200 -11.73 29.41 16.78
C LEU A 200 -11.28 30.83 16.42
N ALA A 201 -10.92 31.07 15.16
CA ALA A 201 -10.57 32.40 14.67
C ALA A 201 -11.81 33.31 14.66
N GLU A 202 -12.95 32.81 14.19
CA GLU A 202 -14.23 33.54 14.16
C GLU A 202 -14.68 33.94 15.58
N LYS A 203 -14.64 33.01 16.54
CA LYS A 203 -14.99 33.31 17.95
C LYS A 203 -14.09 34.38 18.59
N ARG A 204 -12.87 34.56 18.10
CA ARG A 204 -11.93 35.54 18.65
C ARG A 204 -12.18 36.96 18.13
N GLN A 205 -12.91 37.12 17.02
CA GLN A 205 -13.20 38.42 16.40
C GLN A 205 -14.47 39.09 16.92
N VAL A 206 -15.28 38.42 17.75
CA VAL A 206 -16.47 39.04 18.37
C VAL A 206 -16.00 39.89 19.57
N PRO A 207 -15.99 41.23 19.47
CA PRO A 207 -15.61 42.09 20.59
C PRO A 207 -16.65 41.94 21.71
N LYS A 208 -16.17 41.93 22.95
CA LYS A 208 -17.02 42.00 24.15
C LYS A 208 -17.64 43.38 24.31
#